data_AF-A0A9D3ZXW6-F1
#
_entry.id   AF-A0A9D3ZXW6-F1
#
_cell.length_a   1.000
_cell.length_b   1.000
_cell.length_c   1.000
_cell.angle_alpha   90.00
_cell.angle_beta   90.00
_cell.angle_gamma   90.00
#
_symmetry.space_group_name_H-M   'P 1'
#
loop_
_entity.id
_entity.type
_entity.pdbx_description
1 polymer ?
#
loop_
_entity_poly.entity_id
_entity_poly.type
_entity_poly.pdbx_seq_one_letter_code
_entity_poly.pdbx_strand_id
1 'polypeptide(L)'
;MDLERVQNGVPWTFNNHLLIFQWMDKGKDPPKVLLIYTWFWVQVHDVPPSFYFEGIAWQLRDFIGKFLEYGTKSLERGLQSDMRVRVEINVRQPLK
;
A
#
# COMPACT_ATOMS: atom_id res chain seq x y z
N MET A 1 20.31 0.94 4.06
CA MET A 1 20.00 1.57 2.76
C MET A 1 19.25 0.63 1.82
N ASP A 2 19.71 -0.60 1.58
CA ASP A 2 19.05 -1.45 0.57
C ASP A 2 17.66 -1.97 0.97
N LEU A 3 17.47 -2.43 2.21
CA LEU A 3 16.20 -3.02 2.64
C LEU A 3 15.03 -2.03 2.58
N GLU A 4 15.25 -0.82 3.10
CA GLU A 4 14.25 0.27 3.10
C GLU A 4 13.87 0.66 1.67
N ARG A 5 14.83 0.70 0.74
CA ARG A 5 14.54 0.97 -0.68
C ARG A 5 13.66 -0.11 -1.29
N VAL A 6 13.93 -1.39 -1.02
CA VAL A 6 13.09 -2.49 -1.51
C VAL A 6 11.70 -2.43 -0.86
N GLN A 7 11.64 -2.13 0.44
CA GLN A 7 10.40 -2.01 1.20
C GLN A 7 9.54 -0.81 0.79
N ASN A 8 10.13 0.30 0.36
CA ASN A 8 9.38 1.45 -0.13
C ASN A 8 9.03 1.34 -1.61
N GLY A 9 9.72 0.49 -2.36
CA GLY A 9 9.48 0.24 -3.79
C GLY A 9 8.39 -0.78 -4.12
N VAL A 10 7.83 -1.50 -3.14
CA VAL A 10 6.70 -2.42 -3.42
C VAL A 10 5.46 -1.65 -3.92
N PRO A 11 4.68 -2.24 -4.85
CA PRO A 11 4.80 -3.62 -5.36
C PRO A 11 5.93 -3.76 -6.40
N TRP A 12 6.65 -4.88 -6.34
CA TRP A 12 7.64 -5.23 -7.36
C TRP A 12 7.08 -6.28 -8.31
N THR A 13 7.52 -6.24 -9.56
CA THR A 13 7.12 -7.21 -10.58
C THR A 13 8.35 -7.76 -11.30
N PHE A 14 8.30 -9.03 -11.67
CA PHE A 14 9.28 -9.66 -12.56
C PHE A 14 8.53 -10.47 -13.62
N ASN A 15 8.82 -10.23 -14.90
CA ASN A 15 8.11 -10.84 -16.03
C ASN A 15 6.57 -10.74 -15.90
N ASN A 16 6.04 -9.57 -15.51
CA ASN A 16 4.62 -9.33 -15.25
C ASN A 16 3.99 -10.18 -14.12
N HIS A 17 4.79 -10.86 -13.31
CA HIS A 17 4.34 -11.54 -12.10
C HIS A 17 4.66 -10.68 -10.87
N LEU A 18 3.69 -10.56 -9.96
CA LEU A 18 3.86 -9.88 -8.69
C LEU A 18 4.86 -10.64 -7.81
N LEU A 19 5.88 -9.94 -7.32
CA LEU A 19 6.78 -10.46 -6.31
C LEU A 19 6.28 -10.07 -4.92
N ILE A 20 6.15 -11.08 -4.05
CA ILE A 20 5.70 -10.90 -2.67
C ILE A 20 6.89 -11.06 -1.75
N PHE A 21 7.17 -10.02 -0.97
CA PHE A 21 8.24 -10.00 0.01
C PHE A 21 7.64 -9.98 1.41
N GLN A 22 8.26 -10.73 2.33
CA GLN A 22 7.91 -10.64 3.73
C GLN A 22 9.13 -10.33 4.58
N TRP A 23 9.01 -9.24 5.32
CA TRP A 23 10.04 -8.75 6.23
C TRP A 23 10.04 -9.63 7.48
N MET A 24 11.13 -10.37 7.69
CA MET A 24 11.27 -11.30 8.80
C MET A 24 12.00 -10.65 9.97
N ASP A 25 11.39 -10.71 11.15
CA ASP A 25 12.07 -10.42 12.40
C ASP A 25 13.04 -11.56 12.75
N LYS A 26 14.09 -11.23 13.53
CA LYS A 26 15.02 -12.25 14.03
C LYS A 26 14.26 -13.32 14.82
N GLY A 27 14.48 -14.58 14.47
CA GLY A 27 13.87 -15.74 15.17
C GLY A 27 12.58 -16.26 14.55
N LYS A 28 12.07 -15.67 13.46
CA LYS A 28 10.99 -16.28 12.67
C LYS A 28 11.53 -17.44 11.83
N ASP A 29 10.77 -18.53 11.79
CA ASP A 29 11.08 -19.72 11.00
C ASP A 29 10.62 -19.52 9.55
N PRO A 30 11.53 -19.42 8.56
CA PRO A 30 11.18 -19.01 7.20
C PRO A 30 10.05 -19.83 6.53
N PRO A 31 9.97 -21.17 6.68
CA PRO A 31 8.90 -21.97 6.11
C PRO A 31 7.51 -21.70 6.72
N LYS A 32 7.43 -21.09 7.91
CA LYS A 32 6.16 -20.76 8.57
C LYS A 32 5.59 -19.40 8.16
N VAL A 33 6.32 -18.64 7.33
CA VAL A 33 5.96 -17.28 6.95
C VAL A 33 5.03 -17.29 5.74
N LEU A 34 3.85 -16.68 5.88
CA LEU A 34 2.81 -16.67 4.84
C LEU A 34 3.02 -15.54 3.80
N LEU A 35 3.57 -15.88 2.64
CA LEU A 35 3.78 -14.98 1.50
C LEU A 35 2.48 -14.64 0.75
N ILE A 36 1.52 -14.04 1.43
CA ILE A 36 0.19 -13.74 0.87
C ILE A 36 -0.20 -12.27 1.02
N TYR A 37 0.66 -11.45 1.62
CA TYR A 37 0.42 -10.03 1.82
C TYR A 37 1.46 -9.22 1.05
N THR A 38 1.02 -8.16 0.39
CA THR A 38 1.92 -7.17 -0.22
C THR A 38 1.32 -5.77 -0.07
N TRP A 39 2.12 -4.76 -0.34
CA TRP A 39 1.70 -3.37 -0.18
C TRP A 39 1.46 -2.72 -1.54
N PHE A 40 0.35 -2.04 -1.67
CA PHE A 40 -0.02 -1.26 -2.85
C PHE A 40 -0.28 0.19 -2.49
N TRP A 41 0.14 1.09 -3.37
CA TRP A 41 -0.41 2.43 -3.42
C TRP A 41 -1.72 2.38 -4.18
N VAL A 42 -2.81 2.73 -3.51
CA VAL A 42 -4.13 2.80 -4.11
C VAL A 42 -4.53 4.26 -4.23
N GLN A 43 -4.92 4.64 -5.45
CA GLN A 43 -5.43 5.97 -5.74
C GLN A 43 -6.92 5.99 -5.49
N VAL A 44 -7.38 6.96 -4.71
CA VAL A 44 -8.79 7.16 -4.37
C VAL A 44 -9.27 8.34 -5.19
N HIS A 45 -10.21 8.08 -6.08
CA HIS A 45 -10.82 9.08 -6.95
C HIS A 45 -12.11 9.64 -6.32
N ASP A 46 -12.56 10.78 -6.85
CA ASP A 46 -13.82 11.43 -6.49
C ASP A 46 -13.97 11.79 -5.00
N VAL A 47 -12.85 11.94 -4.29
CA VAL A 47 -12.83 12.46 -2.92
C VAL A 47 -13.00 13.99 -2.98
N PRO A 48 -14.00 14.57 -2.29
CA PRO A 48 -14.13 16.02 -2.30
C PRO A 48 -12.96 16.69 -1.55
N PRO A 49 -12.57 17.93 -1.92
CA PRO A 49 -11.46 18.68 -1.29
C PRO A 49 -11.48 18.74 0.25
N SER A 50 -12.66 18.80 0.86
CA SER A 50 -12.85 18.83 2.32
C SER A 50 -12.53 17.51 3.03
N PHE A 51 -12.28 16.44 2.28
CA PHE A 51 -12.15 15.07 2.75
C PHE A 51 -10.74 14.48 2.56
N TYR A 52 -9.78 15.27 2.05
CA TYR A 52 -8.36 14.90 1.96
C TYR A 52 -7.64 15.02 3.31
N PHE A 53 -8.06 14.22 4.30
CA PHE A 53 -7.35 14.10 5.56
C PHE A 53 -7.28 12.62 5.99
N GLU A 54 -6.31 12.31 6.84
CA GLU A 54 -5.96 10.95 7.25
C GLU A 54 -7.16 10.14 7.81
N GLY A 55 -8.16 10.82 8.37
CA GLY A 55 -9.37 10.19 8.91
C GLY A 55 -10.23 9.44 7.88
N ILE A 56 -10.20 9.83 6.61
CA ILE A 56 -10.88 9.07 5.53
C ILE A 56 -10.07 7.88 5.05
N ALA A 57 -8.74 7.99 5.08
CA ALA A 57 -7.86 6.86 4.78
C ALA A 57 -8.12 5.68 5.75
N TRP A 58 -8.38 5.99 7.02
CA TRP A 58 -8.80 5.01 8.02
C TRP A 58 -10.14 4.35 7.70
N GLN A 59 -11.13 5.09 7.19
CA GLN A 59 -12.43 4.53 6.82
C GLN A 59 -12.33 3.61 5.60
N LEU A 60 -11.44 3.91 4.66
CA LEU A 60 -11.18 3.10 3.47
C LEU A 60 -10.48 1.77 3.76
N ARG A 61 -9.88 1.61 4.96
CA ARG A 61 -9.13 0.40 5.34
C ARG A 61 -9.99 -0.87 5.23
N ASP A 62 -11.25 -0.79 5.65
CA ASP A 62 -12.11 -1.98 5.73
C ASP A 62 -12.62 -2.39 4.33
N PHE A 63 -12.44 -1.52 3.32
CA PHE A 63 -12.84 -1.79 1.94
C PHE A 63 -11.70 -2.37 1.09
N ILE A 64 -10.49 -1.82 1.18
CA ILE A 64 -9.38 -2.13 0.25
C ILE A 64 -8.36 -3.09 0.87
N GLY A 65 -8.05 -2.91 2.16
CA GLY A 65 -6.96 -3.60 2.83
C GLY A 65 -6.45 -2.80 4.03
N LYS A 66 -5.55 -3.39 4.81
CA LYS A 66 -5.07 -2.77 6.05
C LYS A 66 -4.27 -1.50 5.72
N PHE A 67 -4.74 -0.35 6.21
CA PHE A 67 -4.06 0.93 6.04
C PHE A 67 -2.66 0.92 6.63
N LEU A 68 -1.69 1.48 5.91
CA LEU A 68 -0.30 1.61 6.32
C LEU A 68 0.14 3.07 6.37
N GLU A 69 -0.15 3.84 5.31
CA GLU A 69 0.43 5.18 5.13
C GLU A 69 -0.47 6.05 4.23
N TYR A 70 -0.51 7.35 4.51
CA TYR A 70 -1.14 8.33 3.63
C TYR A 70 -0.08 8.96 2.71
N GLY A 71 -0.36 9.00 1.41
CA GLY A 71 0.53 9.56 0.40
C GLY A 71 0.43 11.08 0.34
N THR A 72 1.39 11.78 0.93
CA THR A 72 1.48 13.24 0.84
C THR A 72 2.15 13.62 -0.48
N LYS A 73 1.41 13.67 -1.60
CA LYS A 73 1.91 14.46 -2.74
C LYS A 73 1.73 15.93 -2.38
N SER A 74 2.85 16.64 -2.27
CA SER A 74 2.87 18.09 -2.15
C SER A 74 2.00 18.71 -3.25
N LEU A 75 1.16 19.66 -2.85
CA LEU A 75 0.37 20.55 -3.69
C LEU A 75 1.29 21.38 -4.61
N GLU A 76 1.97 20.76 -5.56
CA GLU A 76 2.72 21.44 -6.61
C GLU A 76 2.03 21.20 -7.94
N ARG A 77 1.40 22.27 -8.44
CA ARG A 77 0.55 22.37 -9.64
C ARG A 77 -0.89 21.91 -9.47
N GLY A 78 -1.71 22.78 -8.89
CA GLY A 78 -2.87 23.39 -9.54
C GLY A 78 -4.00 22.55 -10.17
N LEU A 79 -3.91 21.23 -10.28
CA LEU A 79 -4.92 20.37 -10.91
C LEU A 79 -4.85 18.97 -10.26
N GLN A 80 -5.93 18.60 -9.57
CA GLN A 80 -6.20 17.30 -8.93
C GLN A 80 -5.26 16.86 -7.81
N SER A 81 -5.71 17.09 -6.57
CA SER A 81 -5.22 16.38 -5.39
C SER A 81 -5.68 14.93 -5.45
N ASP A 82 -4.97 14.05 -6.15
CA ASP A 82 -5.28 12.62 -6.08
C ASP A 82 -4.90 12.07 -4.70
N MET A 83 -5.89 11.61 -3.92
CA MET A 83 -5.63 10.92 -2.66
C MET A 83 -4.97 9.59 -2.94
N ARG A 84 -3.86 9.30 -2.26
CA ARG A 84 -3.22 7.99 -2.30
C ARG A 84 -3.06 7.44 -0.91
N VAL A 85 -3.40 6.17 -0.76
CA VAL A 85 -3.20 5.43 0.49
C VAL A 85 -2.37 4.20 0.20
N ARG A 86 -1.44 3.91 1.09
CA ARG A 86 -0.70 2.66 1.09
C ARG A 86 -1.44 1.67 1.94
N VAL A 87 -1.73 0.50 1.37
CA VAL A 87 -2.49 -0.56 2.02
C VAL A 87 -1.77 -1.89 1.88
N GLU A 88 -1.87 -2.72 2.91
CA GLU A 88 -1.51 -4.13 2.87
C GLU A 88 -2.72 -4.95 2.39
N ILE A 89 -2.53 -5.67 1.28
CA ILE A 89 -3.57 -6.44 0.60
C ILE A 89 -3.25 -7.93 0.70
N ASN A 90 -4.27 -8.74 0.96
CA ASN A 90 -4.20 -10.19 0.84
C ASN A 90 -4.40 -10.60 -0.62
N VAL A 91 -3.36 -11.11 -1.27
CA VAL A 91 -3.39 -11.46 -2.71
C VAL A 91 -4.28 -12.66 -3.03
N ARG A 92 -4.77 -13.39 -2.01
CA ARG A 92 -5.70 -14.52 -2.20
C ARG A 92 -7.14 -14.07 -2.36
N GLN A 93 -7.43 -12.80 -2.06
CA GLN A 93 -8.74 -12.21 -2.24
C GLN A 93 -8.78 -11.49 -3.59
N PRO A 94 -9.92 -11.56 -4.32
CA PRO A 94 -10.09 -10.77 -5.52
C PRO A 94 -10.03 -9.28 -5.18
N LEU A 95 -9.51 -8.48 -6.10
CA LEU A 95 -9.66 -7.03 -6.04
C LEU A 95 -11.15 -6.71 -6.21
N LYS A 96 -11.68 -5.85 -5.34
CA LYS A 96 -13.08 -5.38 -5.38
C LYS A 96 -13.18 -4.07 -6.14
#